data_AF-A0A1Q3VLU9-F1
#
_entry.id   AF-A0A1Q3VLU9-F1
#
_cell.length_a   1.000
_cell.length_b   1.000
_cell.length_c   1.000
_cell.angle_alpha   90.00
_cell.angle_beta   90.00
_cell.angle_gamma   90.00
#
_symmetry.space_group_name_H-M   'P 1'
#
loop_
_entity.id
_entity.type
_entity.pdbx_description
1 polymer ?
#
loop_
_entity_poly.entity_id
_entity_poly.type
_entity_poly.pdbx_seq_one_letter_code
_entity_poly.pdbx_strand_id
1 'polypeptide(L)'
;MAKQHQEGSLLEAKRSKLAPPPLYKVLLLNDDFTPMDFVILVLQKFFAMDREQATRIMLKVHTEGRGICGVYPRDVAATKVEQVTAFARDNQHPLACVMEEN
;
A
#
# COMPACT_ATOMS: atom_id res chain seq x y z
N MET A 1 -50.24 0.58 49.85
CA MET A 1 -50.11 -0.17 48.58
C MET A 1 -49.07 0.54 47.72
N ALA A 2 -47.91 -0.09 47.55
CA ALA A 2 -46.77 0.44 46.82
C ALA A 2 -46.99 0.28 45.30
N LYS A 3 -46.81 1.35 44.52
CA LYS A 3 -46.62 1.25 43.07
C LYS A 3 -45.13 1.38 42.77
N GLN A 4 -44.51 0.25 42.42
CA GLN A 4 -43.14 0.18 41.93
C GLN A 4 -43.03 0.91 40.60
N HIS A 5 -42.03 1.80 40.49
CA HIS A 5 -41.64 2.47 39.27
C HIS A 5 -41.05 1.47 38.28
N GLN A 6 -41.52 1.48 37.03
CA GLN A 6 -41.01 0.65 35.94
C GLN A 6 -39.59 1.04 35.54
N GLU A 7 -38.84 -0.01 35.22
CA GLU A 7 -37.42 -0.10 34.95
C GLU A 7 -36.97 0.74 33.74
N GLY A 8 -35.98 1.59 33.96
CA GLY A 8 -35.19 2.18 32.89
C GLY A 8 -34.24 1.12 32.33
N SER A 9 -34.60 0.52 31.19
CA SER A 9 -33.68 -0.32 30.43
C SER A 9 -32.62 0.58 29.79
N LEU A 10 -31.48 0.71 30.47
CA LEU A 10 -30.26 1.29 29.90
C LEU A 10 -29.74 0.30 28.86
N LEU A 11 -29.95 0.60 27.59
CA LEU A 11 -29.31 -0.08 26.47
C LEU A 11 -27.80 0.19 26.56
N GLU A 12 -27.05 -0.73 27.15
CA GLU A 12 -25.58 -0.72 27.07
C GLU A 12 -25.18 -0.80 25.59
N ALA A 13 -24.63 0.29 25.08
CA ALA A 13 -24.05 0.34 23.75
C ALA A 13 -22.90 -0.67 23.67
N LYS A 14 -23.17 -1.87 23.13
CA LYS A 14 -22.15 -2.84 22.75
C LYS A 14 -21.16 -2.12 21.83
N ARG A 15 -19.97 -1.79 22.33
CA ARG A 15 -18.86 -1.35 21.50
C ARG A 15 -18.48 -2.52 20.59
N SER A 16 -19.01 -2.56 19.37
CA SER A 16 -18.53 -3.48 18.34
C SER A 16 -17.06 -3.15 18.09
N LYS A 17 -16.15 -4.07 18.39
CA LYS A 17 -14.76 -3.94 17.99
C LYS A 17 -14.73 -4.01 16.46
N LEU A 18 -14.58 -2.86 15.80
CA LEU A 18 -14.38 -2.81 14.36
C LEU A 18 -13.05 -3.53 14.05
N ALA A 19 -13.08 -4.44 13.08
CA ALA A 19 -11.86 -5.09 12.60
C ALA A 19 -10.93 -4.04 11.99
N PRO A 20 -9.60 -4.17 12.14
CA PRO A 20 -8.66 -3.30 11.46
C PRO A 20 -8.81 -3.42 9.93
N PRO A 21 -8.54 -2.35 9.16
CA PRO A 21 -8.65 -2.40 7.70
C PRO A 21 -7.63 -3.39 7.11
N PRO A 22 -7.99 -4.09 6.01
CA PRO A 22 -7.06 -4.98 5.33
C PRO A 22 -5.87 -4.21 4.77
N LEU A 23 -4.69 -4.83 4.86
CA LEU A 23 -3.44 -4.29 4.35
C LEU A 23 -3.13 -4.88 2.98
N TYR A 24 -2.47 -4.08 2.15
CA TYR A 24 -2.08 -4.43 0.79
C TYR A 24 -0.60 -4.17 0.61
N LYS A 25 0.09 -5.12 -0.02
CA LYS A 25 1.48 -4.95 -0.49
C LYS A 25 1.43 -4.20 -1.81
N VAL A 26 2.24 -3.15 -1.95
CA VAL A 26 2.51 -2.50 -3.23
C VAL A 26 3.81 -3.05 -3.79
N LEU A 27 3.80 -3.48 -5.04
CA LEU A 27 4.93 -4.13 -5.71
C LEU A 27 5.30 -3.44 -7.01
N LEU A 28 6.58 -3.48 -7.35
CA LEU A 28 7.08 -3.27 -8.69
C LEU A 28 7.38 -4.62 -9.34
N LEU A 29 7.09 -4.73 -10.64
CA LEU A 29 7.37 -5.90 -11.46
C LEU A 29 8.52 -5.60 -12.41
N ASN A 30 9.35 -6.60 -12.68
CA ASN A 30 10.46 -6.49 -13.61
C ASN A 30 9.99 -6.38 -15.06
N ASP A 31 10.76 -5.64 -15.85
CA ASP A 31 10.66 -5.56 -17.29
C ASP A 31 12.05 -5.27 -17.88
N ASP A 32 12.22 -5.48 -19.19
CA ASP A 32 13.54 -5.38 -19.85
C ASP A 32 13.88 -3.97 -20.37
N PHE A 33 13.02 -2.97 -20.16
CA PHE A 33 13.13 -1.65 -20.81
C PHE A 33 13.24 -0.48 -19.83
N THR A 34 12.75 -0.61 -18.60
CA THR A 34 12.82 0.43 -17.59
C THR A 34 14.25 0.54 -17.02
N PRO A 35 14.92 1.70 -17.09
CA PRO A 35 16.26 1.87 -16.53
C PRO A 35 16.32 1.65 -15.01
N MET A 36 17.39 1.04 -14.51
CA MET A 36 17.60 0.80 -13.07
C MET A 36 17.55 2.09 -12.24
N ASP A 37 18.17 3.17 -12.72
CA ASP A 37 18.14 4.47 -12.04
C ASP A 37 16.73 5.08 -11.98
N PHE A 38 15.88 4.79 -12.98
CA PHE A 38 14.48 5.21 -12.95
C PHE A 38 13.70 4.48 -11.85
N VAL A 39 13.92 3.17 -11.69
CA VAL A 39 13.33 2.38 -10.60
C VAL A 39 13.76 2.91 -9.24
N ILE A 40 15.06 3.25 -9.07
CA ILE A 40 15.56 3.87 -7.83
C ILE A 40 14.84 5.20 -7.59
N LEU A 41 14.72 6.06 -8.60
CA LEU A 41 14.02 7.35 -8.48
C LEU A 41 12.55 7.17 -8.04
N VAL A 42 11.84 6.20 -8.61
CA VAL A 42 10.47 5.84 -8.22
C VAL A 42 10.39 5.45 -6.74
N LEU A 43 11.30 4.58 -6.29
CA LEU A 43 11.36 4.12 -4.90
C LEU A 43 11.64 5.25 -3.92
N GLN A 44 12.58 6.15 -4.25
CA GLN A 44 12.87 7.31 -3.42
C GLN A 44 11.70 8.31 -3.37
N LYS A 45 11.09 8.60 -4.53
CA LYS A 45 10.06 9.64 -4.67
C LYS A 45 8.73 9.24 -4.05
N PHE A 46 8.27 8.01 -4.28
CA PHE A 46 6.91 7.59 -3.90
C PHE A 46 6.87 6.73 -2.64
N PHE A 47 7.98 6.12 -2.24
CA PHE A 47 8.05 5.24 -1.06
C PHE A 47 8.97 5.78 0.04
N ALA A 48 9.51 6.99 -0.13
CA ALA A 48 10.36 7.67 0.85
C ALA A 48 11.59 6.85 1.28
N MET A 49 12.09 6.01 0.38
CA MET A 49 13.28 5.21 0.61
C MET A 49 14.54 6.06 0.45
N ASP A 50 15.55 5.77 1.26
CA ASP A 50 16.90 6.22 0.95
C ASP A 50 17.46 5.49 -0.28
N ARG A 51 18.58 5.97 -0.82
CA ARG A 51 19.18 5.39 -2.04
C ARG A 51 19.60 3.94 -1.84
N GLU A 52 20.07 3.56 -0.66
CA GLU A 52 20.58 2.22 -0.39
C GLU A 52 19.44 1.20 -0.35
N GLN A 53 18.37 1.52 0.37
CA GLN A 53 17.11 0.76 0.41
C GLN A 53 16.51 0.62 -0.98
N ALA A 54 16.41 1.74 -1.72
CA ALA A 54 15.88 1.74 -3.09
C ALA A 54 16.72 0.85 -4.01
N THR A 55 18.05 0.90 -3.91
CA THR A 55 18.95 0.07 -4.72
C THR A 55 18.75 -1.42 -4.42
N ARG A 56 18.62 -1.80 -3.14
CA ARG A 56 18.34 -3.20 -2.76
C ARG A 56 17.04 -3.71 -3.34
N ILE A 57 15.97 -2.92 -3.26
CA ILE A 57 14.67 -3.31 -3.80
C ILE A 57 14.69 -3.34 -5.32
N MET A 58 15.33 -2.37 -5.98
CA MET A 58 15.52 -2.37 -7.43
C MET A 58 16.23 -3.66 -7.88
N LEU A 59 17.34 -4.03 -7.24
CA LEU A 59 18.06 -5.27 -7.55
C LEU A 59 17.16 -6.49 -7.35
N LYS A 60 16.36 -6.51 -6.27
CA LYS A 60 15.39 -7.58 -6.01
C LYS A 60 14.35 -7.71 -7.13
N VAL A 61 13.78 -6.59 -7.58
CA VAL A 61 12.86 -6.57 -8.73
C VAL A 61 13.55 -7.18 -9.94
N HIS A 62 14.76 -6.74 -10.26
CA HIS A 62 15.52 -7.21 -11.40
C HIS A 62 15.82 -8.71 -11.36
N THR A 63 16.25 -9.22 -10.21
CA THR A 63 16.70 -10.62 -10.07
C THR A 63 15.57 -11.61 -9.79
N GLU A 64 14.52 -11.19 -9.07
CA GLU A 64 13.42 -12.06 -8.63
C GLU A 64 12.11 -11.81 -9.39
N GLY A 65 12.10 -10.87 -10.34
CA GLY A 65 10.93 -10.53 -11.15
C GLY A 65 9.95 -9.57 -10.47
N ARG A 66 10.04 -9.38 -9.14
CA ARG A 66 9.20 -8.45 -8.38
C ARG A 66 9.83 -8.02 -7.05
N GLY A 67 9.40 -6.89 -6.53
CA GLY A 67 9.85 -6.37 -5.24
C GLY A 67 8.75 -5.62 -4.50
N ILE A 68 8.64 -5.84 -3.19
CA ILE A 68 7.69 -5.13 -2.33
C ILE A 68 8.26 -3.75 -2.00
N CYS A 69 7.49 -2.71 -2.29
CA CYS A 69 7.85 -1.32 -2.05
C CYS A 69 7.27 -0.79 -0.74
N GLY A 70 6.17 -1.37 -0.27
CA GLY A 70 5.57 -1.02 1.02
C GLY A 70 4.26 -1.74 1.27
N VAL A 71 3.74 -1.64 2.49
CA VAL A 71 2.46 -2.23 2.92
C VAL A 71 1.58 -1.11 3.45
N TYR A 72 0.37 -0.98 2.92
CA TYR A 72 -0.54 0.13 3.21
C TYR A 72 -2.00 -0.32 3.28
N PRO A 73 -2.90 0.46 3.91
CA PRO A 73 -4.34 0.31 3.68
C PRO A 73 -4.68 0.46 2.20
N ARG A 74 -5.77 -0.18 1.78
CA ARG A 74 -6.20 -0.27 0.37
C ARG A 74 -6.13 1.06 -0.39
N ASP A 75 -6.68 2.14 0.16
CA ASP A 75 -6.81 3.42 -0.54
C ASP A 75 -5.44 4.09 -0.76
N VAL A 76 -4.54 3.95 0.22
CA VAL A 76 -3.16 4.45 0.13
C VAL A 76 -2.36 3.61 -0.88
N ALA A 77 -2.52 2.28 -0.86
CA ALA A 77 -1.91 1.39 -1.84
C ALA A 77 -2.36 1.73 -3.26
N ALA A 78 -3.67 1.90 -3.48
CA ALA A 78 -4.25 2.27 -4.77
C ALA A 78 -3.71 3.61 -5.29
N THR A 79 -3.64 4.62 -4.42
CA THR A 79 -3.09 5.94 -4.77
C THR A 79 -1.63 5.84 -5.19
N LYS A 80 -0.81 5.06 -4.46
CA LYS A 80 0.61 4.87 -4.81
C LYS A 80 0.78 4.15 -6.14
N VAL A 81 -0.01 3.11 -6.40
CA VAL A 81 -0.01 2.40 -7.69
C VAL A 81 -0.31 3.39 -8.83
N GLU A 82 -1.39 4.17 -8.70
CA GLU A 82 -1.78 5.15 -9.72
C GLU A 82 -0.67 6.19 -9.96
N GLN A 83 -0.09 6.76 -8.90
CA GLN A 83 0.99 7.75 -8.99
C GLN A 83 2.23 7.19 -9.70
N VAL A 84 2.65 5.97 -9.36
CA VAL A 84 3.83 5.33 -9.96
C VAL A 84 3.55 4.99 -11.43
N THR A 85 2.40 4.42 -11.74
CA THR A 85 2.02 4.06 -13.11
C THR A 85 1.91 5.30 -14.01
N ALA A 86 1.32 6.40 -13.51
CA ALA A 86 1.26 7.66 -14.25
C ALA A 86 2.68 8.20 -14.52
N PHE A 87 3.53 8.25 -13.49
CA PHE A 87 4.90 8.73 -13.62
C PHE A 87 5.74 7.89 -14.59
N ALA A 88 5.60 6.56 -14.56
CA ALA A 88 6.26 5.67 -15.51
C ALA A 88 5.82 5.95 -16.96
N ARG A 89 4.50 6.11 -17.17
CA ARG A 89 3.94 6.44 -18.49
C ARG A 89 4.44 7.79 -19.01
N ASP A 90 4.44 8.83 -18.19
CA ASP A 90 4.91 10.17 -18.56
C ASP A 90 6.39 10.18 -18.95
N ASN A 91 7.18 9.27 -18.39
CA ASN A 91 8.59 9.06 -18.71
C ASN A 91 8.83 7.95 -19.75
N GLN A 92 7.76 7.43 -20.38
CA GLN A 92 7.83 6.43 -21.46
C GLN A 92 8.48 5.11 -21.04
N HIS A 93 8.28 4.69 -19.80
CA HIS A 93 8.74 3.41 -19.27
C HIS A 93 7.56 2.44 -19.04
N PRO A 94 7.69 1.15 -19.39
CA PRO A 94 6.63 0.16 -19.19
C PRO A 94 6.56 -0.37 -17.75
N LEU A 95 7.25 0.24 -16.79
CA LEU A 95 7.31 -0.16 -15.39
C LEU A 95 5.91 -0.39 -14.80
N ALA A 96 5.64 -1.63 -14.40
CA ALA A 96 4.38 -2.01 -13.80
C ALA A 96 4.45 -1.91 -12.26
N CYS A 97 3.43 -1.24 -11.69
CA CYS A 97 3.20 -1.18 -10.25
C CYS A 97 1.82 -1.78 -9.95
N VAL A 98 1.75 -2.67 -8.97
CA VAL A 98 0.52 -3.40 -8.60
C VAL A 98 0.35 -3.46 -7.09
N MET A 99 -0.85 -3.82 -6.63
CA MET A 99 -1.10 -4.14 -5.23
C MET A 99 -1.78 -5.51 -5.08
N GLU A 100 -1.42 -6.25 -4.03
CA GLU A 100 -2.04 -7.53 -3.65
C GLU A 100 -2.39 -7.54 -2.16
N GLU A 101 -3.40 -8.30 -1.76
CA GLU A 101 -3.78 -8.47 -0.35
C GLU A 101 -2.62 -9.12 0.43
N ASN A 102 -2.32 -8.58 1.61
CA ASN A 102 -1.09 -8.91 2.36
C ASN A 102 -1.12 -10.26 3.06
#